data_AF-A0A1J5QL84-F1
#
_entry.id   AF-A0A1J5QL84-F1
#
_cell.length_a   1.000
_cell.length_b   1.000
_cell.length_c   1.000
_cell.angle_alpha   90.00
_cell.angle_beta   90.00
_cell.angle_gamma   90.00
#
_symmetry.space_group_name_H-M   'P 1'
#
loop_
_entity.id
_entity.type
_entity.pdbx_description
1 polymer ?
#
loop_
_entity_poly.entity_id
_entity_poly.type
_entity_poly.pdbx_seq_one_letter_code
_entity_poly.pdbx_strand_id
1 'polypeptide(L)'
;MIVRFLILLMLLPLVAVADDAQPSVEDNIRAMDTDHDGIVTAHEMRVFLEQKNGKDYKQDLMDELEARAGAKSCASPFSRSFY
;
A
#
# COMPACT_ATOMS: atom_id res chain seq x y z
N MET A 1 13.80 -32.94 -39.48
CA MET A 1 14.17 -31.93 -38.45
C MET A 1 13.08 -30.86 -38.25
N ILE A 2 12.31 -30.49 -39.28
CA ILE A 2 11.21 -29.50 -39.22
C ILE A 2 10.07 -29.86 -38.24
N VAL A 3 9.64 -31.13 -38.20
CA VAL A 3 8.50 -31.56 -37.35
C VAL A 3 8.83 -31.47 -35.84
N ARG A 4 10.10 -31.66 -35.47
CA ARG A 4 10.58 -31.56 -34.08
C ARG A 4 10.66 -30.10 -33.60
N PHE A 5 10.89 -29.17 -34.53
CA PHE A 5 10.91 -27.73 -34.27
C PHE A 5 9.50 -27.16 -34.09
N LEU A 6 8.51 -27.69 -34.83
CA LEU A 6 7.10 -27.30 -34.68
C LEU A 6 6.48 -27.75 -33.34
N ILE A 7 6.88 -28.91 -32.83
CA ILE A 7 6.40 -29.41 -31.52
C ILE A 7 6.95 -28.56 -30.36
N LEU A 8 8.19 -28.06 -30.47
CA LEU A 8 8.79 -27.20 -29.45
C LEU A 8 8.10 -25.82 -29.36
N LEU A 9 7.57 -25.32 -30.48
CA LEU A 9 6.93 -24.00 -30.56
C LEU A 9 5.49 -24.01 -30.01
N MET A 10 4.85 -25.17 -29.93
CA MET A 10 3.52 -25.36 -29.31
C MET A 10 3.55 -25.63 -27.80
N LEU A 11 4.74 -25.78 -27.20
CA LEU A 11 4.93 -26.05 -25.76
C LEU A 11 5.40 -24.83 -24.95
N LEU A 12 5.61 -23.68 -25.59
CA LEU A 12 5.82 -22.44 -24.86
C LEU A 12 4.46 -21.99 -24.32
N PRO A 13 4.25 -21.97 -22.98
CA PRO A 13 3.03 -21.43 -22.44
C PRO A 13 2.91 -20.00 -22.93
N LEU A 14 1.75 -19.72 -23.52
CA LEU A 14 1.24 -18.39 -23.81
C LEU A 14 1.70 -17.47 -22.69
N VAL A 15 2.62 -16.55 -23.00
CA VAL A 15 3.04 -15.51 -22.07
C VAL A 15 1.76 -14.83 -21.61
N ALA A 16 1.37 -15.10 -20.36
CA ALA A 16 0.33 -14.35 -19.71
C ALA A 16 0.79 -12.90 -19.79
N VAL A 17 0.03 -12.09 -20.52
CA VAL A 17 0.13 -10.64 -20.43
C VAL A 17 -0.18 -10.36 -18.97
N ALA A 18 0.86 -10.11 -18.17
CA ALA A 18 0.68 -9.51 -16.86
C ALA A 18 0.08 -8.15 -17.17
N ASP A 19 -1.25 -8.06 -17.04
CA ASP A 19 -1.91 -6.78 -16.90
C ASP A 19 -1.19 -6.11 -15.73
N ASP A 20 -0.48 -5.00 -15.98
CA ASP A 20 0.08 -4.14 -14.93
C ASP A 20 -1.09 -3.46 -14.20
N ALA A 21 -2.00 -4.27 -13.65
CA ALA A 21 -3.07 -3.89 -12.77
C ALA A 21 -2.40 -3.46 -11.46
N GLN A 22 -1.94 -2.20 -11.45
CA GLN A 22 -1.60 -1.56 -10.20
C GLN A 22 -2.85 -1.65 -9.31
N PRO A 23 -2.71 -2.19 -8.09
CA PRO A 23 -3.86 -2.35 -7.20
C PRO A 23 -4.52 -0.99 -7.01
N SER A 24 -5.86 -0.97 -7.06
CA SER A 24 -6.59 0.27 -6.88
C SER A 24 -6.32 0.84 -5.48
N VAL A 25 -6.64 2.12 -5.27
CA VAL A 25 -6.54 2.71 -3.94
C VAL A 25 -7.40 1.95 -2.94
N GLU A 26 -8.59 1.51 -3.36
CA GLU A 26 -9.48 0.69 -2.52
C GLU A 26 -8.83 -0.63 -2.14
N ASP A 27 -8.22 -1.34 -3.09
CA ASP A 27 -7.55 -2.62 -2.82
C ASP A 27 -6.39 -2.44 -1.85
N ASN A 28 -5.65 -1.34 -1.97
CA ASN A 28 -4.57 -1.02 -1.05
C ASN A 28 -5.08 -0.69 0.37
N ILE A 29 -6.19 0.05 0.48
CA ILE A 29 -6.80 0.36 1.78
C ILE A 29 -7.32 -0.92 2.43
N ARG A 30 -8.00 -1.77 1.66
CA ARG A 30 -8.51 -3.06 2.14
C ARG A 30 -7.40 -4.02 2.57
N ALA A 31 -6.25 -3.97 1.90
CA ALA A 31 -5.08 -4.76 2.29
C ALA A 31 -4.33 -4.18 3.51
N MET A 32 -4.56 -2.90 3.83
CA MET A 32 -3.90 -2.18 4.91
C MET A 32 -4.70 -2.19 6.21
N ASP A 33 -6.03 -2.17 6.14
CA ASP A 33 -6.96 -2.36 7.26
C ASP A 33 -6.95 -3.84 7.69
N THR A 34 -6.13 -4.15 8.69
CA THR A 34 -5.85 -5.52 9.11
C THR A 34 -6.79 -6.01 10.20
N ASP A 35 -7.28 -5.10 11.03
CA ASP A 35 -8.26 -5.41 12.08
C ASP A 35 -9.72 -5.31 11.58
N HIS A 36 -9.92 -4.84 10.35
CA HIS A 36 -11.21 -4.74 9.67
C HIS A 36 -12.21 -3.87 10.43
N ASP A 37 -11.72 -2.83 11.12
CA ASP A 37 -12.55 -1.85 11.80
C ASP A 37 -13.08 -0.74 10.85
N GLY A 38 -12.63 -0.76 9.59
CA GLY A 38 -13.01 0.18 8.53
C GLY A 38 -12.23 1.50 8.57
N ILE A 39 -11.20 1.59 9.42
CA ILE A 39 -10.29 2.71 9.57
C ILE A 39 -8.87 2.18 9.34
N VAL A 40 -7.99 3.05 8.85
CA VAL A 40 -6.57 2.73 8.74
C VAL A 40 -5.83 3.59 9.75
N THR A 41 -5.20 2.93 10.72
CA THR A 41 -4.36 3.62 11.70
C THR A 41 -2.98 3.95 11.11
N ALA A 42 -2.28 4.93 11.70
CA ALA A 42 -0.91 5.28 11.30
C ALA A 42 0.05 4.07 11.46
N HIS A 43 -0.22 3.21 12.44
CA HIS A 43 0.54 1.99 12.67
C HIS A 43 0.36 0.97 11.53
N GLU A 44 -0.87 0.70 11.13
CA GLU A 44 -1.16 -0.21 10.02
C GLU A 44 -0.60 0.30 8.70
N MET A 45 -0.69 1.62 8.47
CA MET A 45 -0.07 2.24 7.32
C MET A 45 1.46 2.07 7.32
N ARG A 46 2.13 2.22 8.47
CA ARG A 46 3.57 1.96 8.60
C ARG A 46 3.90 0.52 8.22
N VAL A 47 3.19 -0.44 8.80
CA VAL A 47 3.41 -1.88 8.54
C VAL A 47 3.22 -2.18 7.05
N PHE A 48 2.17 -1.66 6.43
CA PHE A 48 1.89 -1.85 5.01
C PHE A 48 2.98 -1.22 4.11
N LEU A 49 3.45 -0.02 4.45
CA LEU A 49 4.51 0.66 3.70
C LEU A 49 5.86 -0.03 3.83
N GLU A 50 6.18 -0.57 5.01
CA GLU A 50 7.39 -1.34 5.26
C GLU A 50 7.37 -2.68 4.51
N GLN A 51 6.22 -3.36 4.44
CA GLN A 51 6.05 -4.58 3.65
C GLN A 51 6.31 -4.33 2.16
N LYS A 52 5.92 -3.16 1.63
CA LYS A 52 6.08 -2.84 0.21
C LYS A 52 7.46 -2.28 -0.17
N ASN A 53 8.03 -1.42 0.67
CA ASN A 53 9.22 -0.63 0.32
C ASN A 53 10.47 -1.00 1.12
N GLY A 54 10.33 -1.91 2.10
CA GLY A 54 11.40 -2.30 3.00
C GLY A 54 11.35 -1.60 4.35
N LYS A 55 12.18 -2.09 5.27
CA LYS A 55 12.23 -1.63 6.66
C LYS A 55 12.57 -0.13 6.76
N ASP A 56 11.96 0.55 7.72
CA ASP A 56 12.19 1.96 8.06
C ASP A 56 11.80 2.93 6.91
N TYR A 57 10.94 2.50 5.99
CA TYR A 57 10.49 3.34 4.89
C TYR A 57 9.76 4.59 5.41
N LYS A 58 10.32 5.77 5.14
CA LYS A 58 9.77 7.06 5.57
C LYS A 58 9.51 7.13 7.08
N GLN A 59 10.38 6.51 7.88
CA GLN A 59 10.25 6.45 9.33
C GLN A 59 9.94 7.82 9.96
N ASP A 60 10.73 8.85 9.67
CA ASP A 60 10.52 10.21 10.20
C ASP A 60 9.11 10.76 9.93
N LEU A 61 8.58 10.50 8.73
CA LEU A 61 7.23 10.94 8.34
C LEU A 61 6.14 10.12 9.06
N MET A 62 6.37 8.82 9.25
CA MET A 62 5.43 7.97 10.00
C MET A 62 5.44 8.33 11.48
N ASP A 63 6.60 8.63 12.06
CA ASP A 63 6.75 9.08 13.45
C ASP A 63 6.05 10.42 13.68
N GLU A 64 6.22 11.38 12.75
CA GLU A 64 5.50 12.65 12.79
C GLU A 64 3.98 12.45 12.67
N LEU A 65 3.53 11.53 11.80
CA LEU A 65 2.12 11.22 11.63
C LEU A 65 1.51 10.58 12.88
N GLU A 66 2.20 9.62 13.50
CA GLU A 66 1.76 9.00 14.75
C GLU A 66 1.67 10.04 15.88
N ALA A 67 2.68 10.92 15.99
CA ALA A 67 2.66 12.01 16.96
C ALA A 67 1.48 12.96 16.75
N ARG A 68 1.11 13.24 15.48
CA ARG A 68 -0.04 14.07 15.12
C ARG A 68 -1.38 13.37 15.28
N ALA A 69 -1.44 12.05 15.05
CA ALA A 69 -2.66 11.26 15.26
C ALA A 69 -3.08 11.27 16.75
N GLY A 70 -2.10 11.28 17.67
CA GLY A 70 -2.36 11.47 19.10
C GLY A 70 -2.61 12.92 19.51
N ALA A 71 -2.25 13.90 18.68
CA ALA A 71 -2.47 15.31 18.97
C ALA A 71 -3.96 15.66 18.77
N LYS A 72 -4.63 16.07 19.85
CA LYS A 72 -6.02 16.51 19.80
C LYS A 72 -6.17 17.67 18.82
N SER A 73 -7.11 17.55 17.89
CA SER A 73 -7.41 18.56 16.84
C SER A 73 -7.59 19.99 17.38
N CYS A 74 -7.97 20.13 18.66
CA CYS A 74 -8.22 21.38 19.37
C CYS A 74 -6.99 22.26 19.66
N ALA A 75 -5.76 21.81 19.37
CA ALA A 75 -4.55 22.63 19.52
C ALA A 75 -4.17 23.40 18.25
N SER A 76 -4.87 23.18 17.13
CA SER A 76 -4.58 23.91 15.89
C SER A 76 -4.93 25.40 16.04
N PRO A 77 -4.19 26.33 15.39
CA PRO A 77 -4.52 27.77 15.39
C PRO A 77 -5.95 28.06 14.92
N PHE A 78 -6.55 27.17 14.15
CA PHE A 78 -7.94 27.25 13.67
C PHE A 78 -8.98 26.97 14.78
N SER A 79 -8.60 26.27 15.85
CA SER A 79 -9.48 25.90 16.97
C SER A 79 -9.61 27.00 18.04
N ARG A 80 -8.77 28.04 17.99
CA ARG A 80 -8.87 29.18 18.88
C ARG A 80 -10.02 30.06 18.38
N SER A 81 -11.21 29.92 18.97
CA SER A 81 -12.28 30.87 18.73
C SER A 81 -11.82 32.25 19.21
N PHE A 82 -11.64 33.18 18.28
CA PHE A 82 -11.46 34.60 18.57
C PHE A 82 -12.83 35.26 18.77
N TYR A 83 -13.64 34.75 19.70
CA TYR A 83 -14.86 35.40 20.18
C TYR A 83 -15.12 34.98 21.62
#